data_AF-A0A1G1DAG8-F1
#
_entry.id   AF-A0A1G1DAG8-F1
#
_cell.length_a   1.000
_cell.length_b   1.000
_cell.length_c   1.000
_cell.angle_alpha   90.00
_cell.angle_beta   90.00
_cell.angle_gamma   90.00
#
_symmetry.space_group_name_H-M   'P 1'
#
loop_
_entity.id
_entity.type
_entity.pdbx_description
1 polymer ?
#
loop_
_entity_poly.entity_id
_entity_poly.type
_entity_poly.pdbx_seq_one_letter_code
_entity_poly.pdbx_strand_id
1 'polypeptide(L)'
;MLNNIIILLLVINLAVLVIYWRKDQNKVYAVFVFTILFLFGATIYRDTDTEWKRYQQDYKKLLIEKTKDPEKRKFIEGTPLAVKQLWNADIKVTDRCVTCHLGYDNPEFADAPLPYKYHAMAREHDLNKIGCTICHEGQGMATEKIDAHAIGIPNWDNPMLPLNMVQSSCGKCHPEAYEEGKELKGADMLNLAKGLTMANKLEVPCITCHTIRGVGETLAPDLTEFGSRTEHEFELSHDLSHVDGEKNMHSWTYQHFLNPQKITPGAPATATTPAVEPTIMPNFDFAPEEAHALTVYVIGLKEDKIPGKYKYKPKAEPKPKAIARFQEAISHEEFEKLPFGEQIFIHYNCWYCHTLKGRG
;
A
#
# COMPACT_ATOMS: atom_id res chain seq x y z
N MET A 1 22.64 20.42 -11.45
CA MET A 1 23.52 20.98 -12.50
C MET A 1 22.75 21.51 -13.70
N LEU A 2 21.77 20.78 -14.27
CA LEU A 2 21.04 21.22 -15.47
C LEU A 2 20.28 22.54 -15.27
N ASN A 3 19.64 22.77 -14.11
CA ASN A 3 18.96 24.03 -13.81
C ASN A 3 19.89 25.24 -13.89
N ASN A 4 21.12 25.12 -13.40
CA ASN A 4 22.11 26.21 -13.46
C ASN A 4 22.55 26.50 -14.89
N ILE A 5 22.65 25.46 -15.73
CA ILE A 5 22.95 25.60 -17.16
C ILE A 5 21.79 26.30 -17.88
N ILE A 6 20.54 25.93 -17.59
CA ILE A 6 19.35 26.57 -18.17
C ILE A 6 19.29 28.05 -17.77
N ILE A 7 19.51 28.37 -16.49
CA ILE A 7 19.54 29.76 -16.00
C ILE A 7 20.63 30.55 -16.72
N LEU A 8 21.83 29.99 -16.85
CA LEU A 8 22.94 30.63 -17.56
C LEU A 8 22.58 30.91 -19.03
N LEU A 9 21.97 29.94 -19.72
CA LEU A 9 21.52 30.12 -21.11
C LEU A 9 20.47 31.24 -21.20
N LEU A 10 19.51 31.31 -20.28
CA LEU A 10 18.51 32.38 -20.25
C LEU A 10 19.16 33.75 -20.06
N VAL A 11 20.12 33.87 -19.15
CA VAL A 11 20.87 35.12 -18.92
C VAL A 11 21.66 35.53 -20.16
N ILE A 12 22.33 34.57 -20.83
CA ILE A 12 23.08 34.84 -22.07
C ILE A 12 22.14 35.31 -23.18
N ASN A 13 21.01 34.65 -23.39
CA ASN A 13 20.03 35.04 -24.42
C ASN A 13 19.47 36.44 -24.15
N LEU A 14 19.15 36.75 -22.89
CA LEU A 14 18.65 38.07 -22.50
C LEU A 14 19.71 39.15 -22.72
N ALA A 15 20.97 38.90 -22.33
CA ALA A 15 22.06 39.85 -22.52
C ALA A 15 22.31 40.13 -24.01
N VAL A 16 22.36 39.08 -24.84
CA VAL A 16 22.54 39.22 -26.30
C VAL A 16 21.38 39.96 -26.93
N LEU A 17 20.14 39.65 -26.52
CA LEU A 17 18.96 40.37 -26.98
C LEU A 17 19.08 41.87 -26.67
N VAL A 18 19.33 42.26 -25.42
CA VAL A 18 19.42 43.67 -25.02
C VAL A 18 20.56 44.41 -25.73
N ILE A 19 21.73 43.78 -25.86
CA ILE A 19 22.92 44.42 -26.44
C ILE A 19 22.82 44.56 -27.96
N TYR A 20 22.28 43.53 -28.64
CA TYR A 20 22.36 43.42 -30.11
C TYR A 20 21.04 43.68 -30.83
N TRP A 21 19.89 43.79 -30.15
CA TRP A 21 18.57 43.96 -30.81
C TRP A 21 18.52 45.07 -31.85
N ARG A 22 19.07 46.26 -31.53
CA ARG A 22 19.13 47.39 -32.46
C ARG A 22 20.43 47.47 -33.26
N LYS A 23 21.44 46.67 -32.93
CA LYS A 23 22.78 46.72 -33.54
C LYS A 23 22.96 45.68 -34.65
N ASP A 24 22.57 44.44 -34.38
CA ASP A 24 22.80 43.29 -35.26
C ASP A 24 21.86 42.13 -34.88
N GLN A 25 20.73 42.05 -35.57
CA GLN A 25 19.72 41.01 -35.31
C GLN A 25 20.21 39.60 -35.63
N ASN A 26 21.19 39.46 -36.54
CA ASN A 26 21.72 38.14 -36.92
C ASN A 26 22.43 37.45 -35.75
N LYS A 27 23.12 38.22 -34.90
CA LYS A 27 23.76 37.69 -33.68
C LYS A 27 22.72 37.23 -32.65
N VAL A 28 21.62 37.96 -32.50
CA VAL A 28 20.50 37.56 -31.65
C VAL A 28 19.94 36.23 -32.14
N TYR A 29 19.59 36.13 -33.42
CA TYR A 29 19.05 34.89 -34.00
C TYR A 29 20.02 33.71 -33.86
N ALA A 30 21.31 33.91 -34.12
CA ALA A 30 22.31 32.86 -33.99
C ALA A 30 22.38 32.30 -32.55
N VAL A 31 22.43 33.15 -31.53
CA VAL A 31 22.52 32.71 -30.12
C VAL A 31 21.26 31.96 -29.68
N PHE A 32 20.07 32.44 -30.08
CA PHE A 32 18.82 31.74 -29.81
C PHE A 32 18.79 30.37 -30.50
N VAL A 33 19.20 30.27 -31.76
CA VAL A 33 19.29 29.00 -32.50
C VAL A 33 20.26 28.04 -31.80
N PHE A 34 21.46 28.48 -31.42
CA PHE A 34 22.41 27.64 -30.68
C PHE A 34 21.85 27.17 -29.34
N THR A 35 21.12 28.03 -28.64
CA THR A 35 20.46 27.67 -27.38
C THR A 35 19.40 26.60 -27.59
N ILE A 36 18.55 26.75 -28.60
CA ILE A 36 17.52 25.76 -28.95
C ILE A 36 18.18 24.44 -29.35
N LEU A 37 19.21 24.47 -30.19
CA LEU A 37 19.96 23.27 -30.59
C LEU A 37 20.62 22.57 -29.39
N PHE A 38 21.19 23.34 -28.46
CA PHE A 38 21.76 22.79 -27.23
C PHE A 38 20.67 22.12 -26.36
N LEU A 39 19.55 22.80 -26.12
CA LEU A 39 18.46 22.24 -25.31
C LEU A 39 17.86 21.00 -25.98
N PHE A 40 17.72 21.01 -27.30
CA PHE A 40 17.28 19.85 -28.08
C PHE A 40 18.26 18.67 -27.94
N GLY A 41 19.56 18.92 -28.11
CA GLY A 41 20.60 17.90 -27.91
C GLY A 41 20.64 17.35 -26.49
N ALA A 42 20.48 18.21 -25.49
CA ALA A 42 20.39 17.82 -24.08
C ALA A 42 19.14 16.96 -23.80
N THR A 43 18.00 17.28 -24.43
CA THR A 43 16.76 16.50 -24.31
C THR A 43 16.92 15.12 -24.96
N ILE A 44 17.48 15.05 -26.17
CA ILE A 44 17.80 13.78 -26.82
C ILE A 44 18.73 12.93 -25.94
N TYR A 45 19.78 13.55 -25.38
CA TYR A 45 20.70 12.84 -24.49
C TYR A 45 19.98 12.29 -23.26
N ARG A 46 19.14 13.10 -22.61
CA ARG A 46 18.32 12.67 -21.47
C ARG A 46 17.39 11.50 -21.84
N ASP A 47 16.73 11.54 -23.00
CA ASP A 47 15.80 10.49 -23.43
C ASP A 47 16.52 9.19 -23.85
N THR A 48 17.73 9.33 -24.41
CA THR A 48 18.55 8.20 -24.85
C THR A 48 19.28 7.51 -23.69
N ASP A 49 19.67 8.22 -22.63
CA ASP A 49 20.36 7.67 -21.44
C ASP A 49 19.49 7.72 -20.16
N THR A 50 18.27 7.19 -20.25
CA THR A 50 17.34 7.11 -19.11
C THR A 50 17.78 6.07 -18.07
N GLU A 51 17.57 6.37 -16.78
CA GLU A 51 18.02 5.55 -15.64
C GLU A 51 17.58 4.09 -15.74
N TRP A 52 16.32 3.83 -16.13
CA TRP A 52 15.76 2.48 -16.24
C TRP A 52 16.53 1.56 -17.20
N LYS A 53 17.15 2.12 -18.26
CA LYS A 53 17.94 1.33 -19.21
C LYS A 53 19.13 0.68 -18.54
N ARG A 54 19.75 1.36 -17.57
CA ARG A 54 20.89 0.84 -16.81
C ARG A 54 20.47 -0.37 -15.98
N TYR A 55 19.33 -0.31 -15.30
CA TYR A 55 18.80 -1.46 -14.55
C TYR A 55 18.52 -2.67 -15.46
N GLN A 56 17.95 -2.45 -16.65
CA GLN A 56 17.72 -3.56 -17.58
C GLN A 56 19.01 -4.16 -18.14
N GLN A 57 20.01 -3.31 -18.45
CA GLN A 57 21.33 -3.77 -18.89
C GLN A 57 22.00 -4.64 -17.83
N ASP A 58 21.96 -4.21 -16.57
CA ASP A 58 22.56 -4.95 -15.46
C ASP A 58 21.81 -6.25 -15.18
N TYR A 59 20.47 -6.24 -15.21
CA TYR A 59 19.68 -7.48 -15.15
C TYR A 59 20.03 -8.45 -16.28
N LYS A 60 20.19 -7.96 -17.52
CA LYS A 60 20.61 -8.81 -18.66
C LYS A 60 21.97 -9.45 -18.41
N LYS A 61 22.96 -8.71 -17.90
CA LYS A 61 24.28 -9.27 -17.55
C LYS A 61 24.15 -10.40 -16.53
N LEU A 62 23.41 -10.16 -15.43
CA LEU A 62 23.17 -11.17 -14.40
C LEU A 62 22.44 -12.41 -14.94
N LEU A 63 21.47 -12.22 -15.83
CA LEU A 63 20.74 -13.31 -16.46
C LEU A 63 21.63 -14.13 -17.41
N ILE A 64 22.51 -13.49 -18.17
CA ILE A 64 23.48 -14.15 -19.05
C ILE A 64 24.48 -14.98 -18.24
N GLU A 65 24.98 -14.44 -17.13
CA GLU A 65 25.91 -15.14 -16.22
C GLU A 65 25.28 -16.41 -15.65
N LYS A 66 24.00 -16.36 -15.27
CA LYS A 66 23.24 -17.51 -14.75
C LYS A 66 22.82 -18.52 -15.84
N THR A 67 22.62 -18.05 -17.07
CA THR A 67 22.19 -18.91 -18.19
C THR A 67 23.38 -19.69 -18.73
N LYS A 68 23.34 -21.03 -18.80
CA LYS A 68 24.43 -21.85 -19.38
C LYS A 68 24.32 -22.06 -20.89
N ASP A 69 23.10 -22.02 -21.41
CA ASP A 69 22.77 -22.31 -22.80
C ASP A 69 23.21 -21.16 -23.74
N PRO A 70 24.12 -21.40 -24.72
CA PRO A 70 24.61 -20.38 -25.64
C PRO A 70 23.53 -19.72 -26.49
N GLU A 71 22.50 -20.46 -26.91
CA GLU A 71 21.42 -19.91 -27.75
C GLU A 71 20.51 -19.00 -26.94
N LYS A 72 20.21 -19.38 -25.68
CA LYS A 72 19.48 -18.50 -24.76
C LYS A 72 20.25 -17.24 -24.42
N ARG A 73 21.58 -17.32 -24.26
CA ARG A 73 22.43 -16.12 -24.06
C ARG A 73 22.32 -15.15 -25.22
N LYS A 74 22.47 -15.64 -26.47
CA LYS A 74 22.30 -14.81 -27.67
C LYS A 74 20.91 -14.18 -27.76
N PHE A 75 19.87 -14.94 -27.40
CA PHE A 75 18.51 -14.41 -27.34
C PHE A 75 18.37 -13.28 -26.32
N ILE A 76 18.90 -13.46 -25.11
CA ILE A 76 18.90 -12.41 -24.07
C ILE A 76 19.66 -11.19 -24.58
N GLU A 77 20.85 -11.36 -25.13
CA GLU A 77 21.68 -10.28 -25.69
C GLU A 77 20.92 -9.49 -26.77
N GLY A 78 20.25 -10.17 -27.70
CA GLY A 78 19.47 -9.57 -28.78
C GLY A 78 18.14 -8.94 -28.33
N THR A 79 17.66 -9.23 -27.12
CA THR A 79 16.39 -8.68 -26.63
C THR A 79 16.52 -7.16 -26.40
N PRO A 80 15.70 -6.31 -27.06
CA PRO A 80 15.77 -4.86 -26.90
C PRO A 80 15.32 -4.44 -25.49
N LEU A 81 15.91 -3.35 -24.99
CA LEU A 81 15.48 -2.74 -23.75
C LEU A 81 14.15 -2.00 -24.00
N ALA A 82 13.18 -2.22 -23.13
CA ALA A 82 11.87 -1.59 -23.24
C ALA A 82 11.24 -1.35 -21.87
N VAL A 83 10.51 -0.26 -21.76
CA VAL A 83 9.65 -0.04 -20.59
C VAL A 83 8.62 -1.16 -20.52
N LYS A 84 8.52 -1.80 -19.36
CA LYS A 84 7.54 -2.85 -19.09
C LYS A 84 6.42 -2.26 -18.25
N GLN A 85 5.18 -2.56 -18.61
CA GLN A 85 4.01 -2.05 -17.90
C GLN A 85 3.05 -3.19 -17.57
N LEU A 86 2.73 -3.30 -16.29
CA LEU A 86 1.60 -4.04 -15.77
C LEU A 86 0.41 -3.10 -15.74
N TRP A 87 -0.74 -3.57 -16.22
CA TRP A 87 -1.95 -2.76 -16.28
C TRP A 87 -3.16 -3.59 -15.90
N ASN A 88 -3.94 -3.05 -14.97
CA ASN A 88 -5.23 -3.59 -14.58
C ASN A 88 -6.24 -2.47 -14.38
N ALA A 89 -7.17 -2.36 -15.31
CA ALA A 89 -8.20 -1.33 -15.30
C ALA A 89 -9.18 -1.48 -14.13
N ASP A 90 -9.47 -2.71 -13.67
CA ASP A 90 -10.49 -2.96 -12.64
C ASP A 90 -10.10 -2.37 -11.28
N ILE A 91 -8.80 -2.42 -10.96
CA ILE A 91 -8.22 -1.91 -9.71
C ILE A 91 -7.41 -0.62 -9.94
N LYS A 92 -7.51 -0.04 -11.15
CA LYS A 92 -6.84 1.21 -11.56
C LYS A 92 -5.32 1.21 -11.36
N VAL A 93 -4.69 0.07 -11.59
CA VAL A 93 -3.23 -0.08 -11.50
C VAL A 93 -2.59 0.09 -12.87
N THR A 94 -1.66 1.03 -12.97
CA THR A 94 -0.74 1.20 -14.10
C THR A 94 0.66 1.28 -13.52
N ASP A 95 1.45 0.23 -13.74
CA ASP A 95 2.70 0.03 -13.00
C ASP A 95 3.86 -0.39 -13.91
N ARG A 96 4.97 0.33 -13.82
CA ARG A 96 6.21 0.16 -14.55
C ARG A 96 7.37 -0.24 -13.65
N CYS A 97 7.12 -0.57 -12.37
CA CYS A 97 8.14 -1.03 -11.42
C CYS A 97 8.95 -2.21 -11.98
N VAL A 98 8.30 -3.13 -12.71
CA VAL A 98 8.95 -4.28 -13.37
C VAL A 98 9.87 -3.90 -14.54
N THR A 99 9.95 -2.62 -14.89
CA THR A 99 10.98 -2.10 -15.79
C THR A 99 12.37 -2.18 -15.14
N CYS A 100 12.47 -1.94 -13.83
CA CYS A 100 13.72 -1.99 -13.06
C CYS A 100 13.79 -3.23 -12.16
N HIS A 101 12.69 -3.63 -11.53
CA HIS A 101 12.58 -4.79 -10.65
C HIS A 101 12.36 -6.09 -11.42
N LEU A 102 13.26 -6.40 -12.36
CA LEU A 102 13.05 -7.45 -13.36
C LEU A 102 13.09 -8.89 -12.84
N GLY A 103 13.74 -9.15 -11.71
CA GLY A 103 13.83 -10.50 -11.14
C GLY A 103 12.69 -10.87 -10.18
N TYR A 104 11.72 -9.97 -10.00
CA TYR A 104 10.60 -10.12 -9.05
C TYR A 104 9.86 -11.46 -9.17
N ASP A 105 9.73 -12.02 -10.39
CA ASP A 105 9.02 -13.26 -10.67
C ASP A 105 9.93 -14.43 -11.10
N ASN A 106 11.25 -14.25 -11.11
CA ASN A 106 12.22 -15.27 -11.51
C ASN A 106 12.91 -15.93 -10.29
N PRO A 107 12.60 -17.20 -9.95
CA PRO A 107 13.21 -17.89 -8.81
C PRO A 107 14.74 -18.00 -8.86
N GLU A 108 15.37 -17.94 -10.05
CA GLU A 108 16.83 -17.96 -10.20
C GLU A 108 17.53 -16.74 -9.59
N PHE A 109 16.74 -15.70 -9.26
CA PHE A 109 17.18 -14.45 -8.65
C PHE A 109 16.88 -14.38 -7.14
N ALA A 110 16.65 -15.52 -6.47
CA ALA A 110 16.48 -15.59 -5.01
C ALA A 110 17.62 -14.90 -4.23
N ASP A 111 18.87 -15.13 -4.67
CA ASP A 111 20.08 -14.58 -4.05
C ASP A 111 20.61 -13.30 -4.74
N ALA A 112 19.85 -12.73 -5.68
CA ALA A 112 20.28 -11.54 -6.39
C ALA A 112 20.22 -10.29 -5.49
N PRO A 113 21.08 -9.29 -5.72
CA PRO A 113 20.99 -8.01 -5.03
C PRO A 113 19.71 -7.26 -5.44
N LEU A 114 19.27 -6.33 -4.58
CA LEU A 114 18.22 -5.37 -4.95
C LEU A 114 18.73 -4.49 -6.12
N PRO A 115 17.86 -4.14 -7.09
CA PRO A 115 16.41 -4.40 -7.16
C PRO A 115 16.00 -5.72 -7.83
N TYR A 116 16.94 -6.60 -8.19
CA TYR A 116 16.68 -7.80 -8.99
C TYR A 116 16.22 -9.02 -8.18
N LYS A 117 16.10 -8.90 -6.87
CA LYS A 117 15.77 -10.02 -5.99
C LYS A 117 14.36 -10.57 -6.24
N TYR A 118 14.24 -11.89 -6.23
CA TYR A 118 12.98 -12.61 -6.36
C TYR A 118 12.05 -12.42 -5.15
N HIS A 119 10.74 -12.29 -5.41
CA HIS A 119 9.72 -12.17 -4.38
C HIS A 119 9.21 -13.55 -3.94
N ALA A 120 9.86 -14.16 -2.95
CA ALA A 120 9.43 -15.46 -2.42
C ALA A 120 8.09 -15.40 -1.66
N MET A 121 7.92 -14.39 -0.80
CA MET A 121 6.77 -14.28 0.11
C MET A 121 5.47 -13.81 -0.56
N ALA A 122 5.55 -13.20 -1.76
CA ALA A 122 4.39 -12.64 -2.45
C ALA A 122 3.77 -13.58 -3.51
N ARG A 123 4.25 -14.83 -3.64
CA ARG A 123 3.85 -15.76 -4.71
C ARG A 123 2.47 -16.37 -4.58
N GLU A 124 1.83 -16.24 -3.42
CA GLU A 124 0.40 -16.50 -3.26
C GLU A 124 -0.43 -15.57 -4.18
N HIS A 125 0.17 -14.50 -4.70
CA HIS A 125 -0.44 -13.54 -5.63
C HIS A 125 0.20 -13.57 -7.02
N ASP A 126 -0.63 -13.38 -8.05
CA ASP A 126 -0.16 -13.15 -9.42
C ASP A 126 0.15 -11.66 -9.63
N LEU A 127 1.40 -11.29 -9.37
CA LEU A 127 1.89 -9.91 -9.46
C LEU A 127 1.71 -9.30 -10.87
N ASN A 128 1.73 -10.12 -11.92
CA ASN A 128 1.49 -9.64 -13.29
C ASN A 128 0.06 -9.12 -13.51
N LYS A 129 -0.90 -9.55 -12.67
CA LYS A 129 -2.30 -9.13 -12.74
C LYS A 129 -2.62 -7.99 -11.80
N ILE A 130 -2.03 -7.96 -10.60
CA ILE A 130 -2.40 -6.97 -9.58
C ILE A 130 -1.44 -5.78 -9.51
N GLY A 131 -0.23 -5.91 -10.08
CA GLY A 131 0.83 -4.90 -10.01
C GLY A 131 1.51 -4.81 -8.64
N CYS A 132 2.55 -3.98 -8.55
CA CYS A 132 3.35 -3.80 -7.34
C CYS A 132 2.80 -2.66 -6.47
N THR A 133 2.33 -1.57 -7.09
CA THR A 133 1.82 -0.38 -6.36
C THR A 133 0.58 -0.67 -5.51
N ILE A 134 -0.15 -1.76 -5.78
CA ILE A 134 -1.28 -2.16 -4.94
C ILE A 134 -0.85 -2.50 -3.50
N CYS A 135 0.36 -3.05 -3.35
CA CYS A 135 0.96 -3.40 -2.06
C CYS A 135 1.98 -2.38 -1.57
N HIS A 136 2.82 -1.87 -2.48
CA HIS A 136 3.95 -1.01 -2.14
C HIS A 136 3.65 0.49 -2.26
N GLU A 137 2.54 0.87 -2.89
CA GLU A 137 2.24 2.27 -3.25
C GLU A 137 3.32 2.88 -4.13
N GLY A 138 3.51 4.21 -4.10
CA GLY A 138 4.39 4.90 -5.03
C GLY A 138 3.76 5.17 -6.40
N GLN A 139 4.60 5.51 -7.37
CA GLN A 139 4.20 6.07 -8.66
C GLN A 139 4.45 5.08 -9.79
N GLY A 140 3.48 4.21 -10.01
CA GLY A 140 3.59 3.14 -11.00
C GLY A 140 3.85 3.61 -12.43
N MET A 141 3.50 4.84 -12.80
CA MET A 141 3.77 5.34 -14.16
C MET A 141 5.19 5.88 -14.37
N ALA A 142 5.92 6.15 -13.30
CA ALA A 142 7.25 6.71 -13.39
C ALA A 142 8.29 5.67 -13.81
N THR A 143 9.37 6.13 -14.45
CA THR A 143 10.47 5.29 -14.94
C THR A 143 11.83 5.75 -14.40
N GLU A 144 11.85 6.71 -13.48
CA GLU A 144 13.02 7.13 -12.72
C GLU A 144 12.82 6.70 -11.27
N LYS A 145 13.89 6.29 -10.58
CA LYS A 145 13.81 5.72 -9.22
C LYS A 145 13.18 6.70 -8.24
N ILE A 146 13.62 7.96 -8.29
CA ILE A 146 13.16 8.99 -7.35
C ILE A 146 11.66 9.25 -7.53
N ASP A 147 11.20 9.37 -8.77
CA ASP A 147 9.79 9.62 -9.08
C ASP A 147 8.92 8.38 -8.79
N ALA A 148 9.40 7.18 -9.12
CA ALA A 148 8.68 5.93 -8.90
C ALA A 148 8.48 5.64 -7.41
N HIS A 149 9.49 5.88 -6.58
CA HIS A 149 9.35 5.70 -5.14
C HIS A 149 8.70 6.91 -4.47
N ALA A 150 8.89 8.12 -4.98
CA ALA A 150 8.40 9.38 -4.44
C ALA A 150 8.70 9.61 -2.93
N ILE A 151 9.71 8.93 -2.38
CA ILE A 151 10.12 9.09 -0.98
C ILE A 151 10.86 10.41 -0.81
N GLY A 152 10.43 11.22 0.17
CA GLY A 152 11.05 12.50 0.49
C GLY A 152 10.80 13.61 -0.54
N ILE A 153 9.88 13.41 -1.47
CA ILE A 153 9.43 14.44 -2.41
C ILE A 153 8.27 15.21 -1.76
N PRO A 154 8.38 16.54 -1.56
CA PRO A 154 7.29 17.33 -0.99
C PRO A 154 6.02 17.28 -1.84
N ASN A 155 4.86 17.30 -1.18
CA ASN A 155 3.53 17.36 -1.80
C ASN A 155 3.19 16.18 -2.72
N TRP A 156 3.84 15.03 -2.54
CA TRP A 156 3.49 13.84 -3.29
C TRP A 156 2.45 13.01 -2.55
N ASP A 157 1.32 12.72 -3.20
CA ASP A 157 0.15 12.18 -2.49
C ASP A 157 0.36 10.80 -1.89
N ASN A 158 1.04 9.90 -2.64
CA ASN A 158 1.22 8.50 -2.27
C ASN A 158 2.67 8.07 -2.56
N PRO A 159 3.64 8.33 -1.65
CA PRO A 159 4.98 7.77 -1.75
C PRO A 159 4.94 6.24 -1.59
N MET A 160 6.02 5.57 -1.99
CA MET A 160 6.18 4.14 -1.75
C MET A 160 6.27 3.89 -0.24
N LEU A 161 5.50 2.93 0.24
CA LEU A 161 5.50 2.50 1.62
C LEU A 161 6.89 1.99 2.03
N PRO A 162 7.35 2.31 3.25
CA PRO A 162 8.45 1.60 3.88
C PRO A 162 8.20 0.09 3.87
N LEU A 163 9.26 -0.72 3.72
CA LEU A 163 9.11 -2.19 3.56
C LEU A 163 8.40 -2.86 4.75
N ASN A 164 8.56 -2.32 5.96
CA ASN A 164 7.88 -2.77 7.17
C ASN A 164 6.41 -2.31 7.27
N MET A 165 5.93 -1.51 6.32
CA MET A 165 4.57 -0.99 6.25
C MET A 165 3.71 -1.65 5.16
N VAL A 166 4.29 -2.50 4.30
CA VAL A 166 3.59 -3.12 3.16
C VAL A 166 2.33 -3.89 3.57
N GLN A 167 2.31 -4.45 4.79
CA GLN A 167 1.15 -5.16 5.32
C GLN A 167 -0.10 -4.27 5.44
N SER A 168 0.03 -2.94 5.53
CA SER A 168 -1.11 -2.03 5.55
C SER A 168 -1.99 -2.16 4.31
N SER A 169 -1.41 -2.61 3.18
CA SER A 169 -2.15 -2.84 1.94
C SER A 169 -2.90 -4.17 1.88
N CYS A 170 -2.64 -5.14 2.77
CA CYS A 170 -3.27 -6.46 2.72
C CYS A 170 -4.81 -6.36 2.85
N GLY A 171 -5.28 -5.45 3.71
CA GLY A 171 -6.70 -5.20 3.94
C GLY A 171 -7.50 -4.75 2.71
N LYS A 172 -6.81 -4.24 1.67
CA LYS A 172 -7.44 -3.87 0.38
C LYS A 172 -8.10 -5.09 -0.28
N CYS A 173 -7.53 -6.28 -0.15
CA CYS A 173 -8.07 -7.52 -0.73
C CYS A 173 -8.55 -8.52 0.33
N HIS A 174 -7.99 -8.50 1.52
CA HIS A 174 -8.29 -9.44 2.62
C HIS A 174 -9.14 -8.76 3.70
N PRO A 175 -10.48 -8.70 3.56
CA PRO A 175 -11.35 -8.09 4.57
C PRO A 175 -11.22 -8.77 5.94
N GLU A 176 -10.87 -10.05 5.98
CA GLU A 176 -10.62 -10.80 7.20
C GLU A 176 -9.42 -10.27 8.02
N ALA A 177 -8.58 -9.41 7.43
CA ALA A 177 -7.54 -8.69 8.16
C ALA A 177 -8.12 -7.86 9.32
N TYR A 178 -9.40 -7.47 9.23
CA TYR A 178 -10.12 -6.67 10.21
C TYR A 178 -11.25 -7.44 10.92
N GLU A 179 -11.31 -8.77 10.76
CA GLU A 179 -12.34 -9.60 11.40
C GLU A 179 -11.76 -10.37 12.58
N GLU A 180 -12.36 -10.20 13.76
CA GLU A 180 -11.93 -10.87 14.99
C GLU A 180 -11.87 -12.41 14.80
N GLY A 181 -10.83 -13.03 15.35
CA GLY A 181 -10.65 -14.49 15.32
C GLY A 181 -10.16 -15.07 13.99
N LYS A 182 -9.94 -14.25 12.94
CA LYS A 182 -9.39 -14.70 11.66
C LYS A 182 -7.96 -14.23 11.48
N GLU A 183 -7.00 -15.14 11.37
CA GLU A 183 -5.61 -14.79 11.12
C GLU A 183 -5.27 -14.79 9.63
N LEU A 184 -4.48 -13.81 9.19
CA LEU A 184 -3.95 -13.74 7.84
C LEU A 184 -2.50 -14.22 7.83
N LYS A 185 -2.24 -15.35 7.17
CA LYS A 185 -0.90 -15.94 7.11
C LYS A 185 0.10 -14.97 6.46
N GLY A 186 1.23 -14.72 7.12
CA GLY A 186 2.28 -13.82 6.62
C GLY A 186 2.00 -12.33 6.87
N ALA A 187 0.97 -12.00 7.64
CA ALA A 187 0.59 -10.63 8.01
C ALA A 187 0.65 -10.43 9.54
N ASP A 188 1.78 -10.77 10.14
CA ASP A 188 1.95 -10.83 11.60
C ASP A 188 1.67 -9.49 12.30
N MET A 189 2.08 -8.36 11.70
CA MET A 189 1.81 -7.03 12.26
C MET A 189 0.32 -6.71 12.25
N LEU A 190 -0.39 -7.05 11.17
CA LEU A 190 -1.85 -6.88 11.13
C LEU A 190 -2.56 -7.80 12.13
N ASN A 191 -2.09 -9.05 12.29
CA ASN A 191 -2.69 -9.97 13.26
C ASN A 191 -2.49 -9.49 14.70
N LEU A 192 -1.29 -9.02 15.04
CA LEU A 192 -1.00 -8.42 16.34
C LEU A 192 -1.91 -7.21 16.61
N ALA A 193 -1.95 -6.26 15.67
CA ALA A 193 -2.75 -5.05 15.79
C ALA A 193 -4.24 -5.33 15.92
N LYS A 194 -4.77 -6.29 15.14
CA LYS A 194 -6.15 -6.74 15.23
C LYS A 194 -6.47 -7.28 16.63
N GLY A 195 -5.52 -7.98 17.26
CA GLY A 195 -5.67 -8.45 18.64
C GLY A 195 -5.79 -7.32 19.66
N LEU A 196 -5.12 -6.19 19.43
CA LEU A 196 -5.18 -5.01 20.29
C LEU A 196 -6.44 -4.17 20.04
N THR A 197 -6.91 -4.09 18.79
CA THR A 197 -8.04 -3.23 18.39
C THR A 197 -9.37 -3.95 18.44
N MET A 198 -9.55 -5.03 17.67
CA MET A 198 -10.85 -5.68 17.46
C MET A 198 -11.18 -6.70 18.54
N ALA A 199 -10.17 -7.38 19.10
CA ALA A 199 -10.37 -8.32 20.20
C ALA A 199 -10.40 -7.65 21.59
N ASN A 200 -10.38 -6.30 21.65
CA ASN A 200 -10.56 -5.50 22.86
C ASN A 200 -9.69 -5.94 24.05
N LYS A 201 -8.43 -6.31 23.79
CA LYS A 201 -7.50 -6.82 24.82
C LYS A 201 -6.92 -5.73 25.73
N LEU A 202 -7.26 -4.47 25.49
CA LEU A 202 -6.84 -3.32 26.29
C LEU A 202 -7.87 -3.02 27.39
N GLU A 203 -7.41 -2.45 28.50
CA GLU A 203 -8.29 -2.01 29.60
C GLU A 203 -9.36 -1.02 29.12
N VAL A 204 -8.97 -0.14 28.18
CA VAL A 204 -9.89 0.73 27.45
C VAL A 204 -9.82 0.36 25.97
N PRO A 205 -10.81 -0.38 25.44
CA PRO A 205 -10.85 -0.75 24.04
C PRO A 205 -10.86 0.48 23.12
N CYS A 206 -10.19 0.39 21.96
CA CYS A 206 -10.08 1.51 21.02
C CYS A 206 -11.46 2.03 20.57
N ILE A 207 -12.41 1.10 20.36
CA ILE A 207 -13.77 1.39 19.92
C ILE A 207 -14.62 2.17 20.94
N THR A 208 -14.19 2.25 22.20
CA THR A 208 -14.85 3.05 23.25
C THR A 208 -14.75 4.55 22.96
N CYS A 209 -13.72 4.96 22.21
CA CYS A 209 -13.53 6.37 21.84
C CYS A 209 -13.59 6.58 20.33
N HIS A 210 -12.99 5.67 19.55
CA HIS A 210 -12.90 5.78 18.10
C HIS A 210 -13.98 4.98 17.38
N THR A 211 -14.46 5.51 16.27
CA THR A 211 -15.16 4.70 15.26
C THR A 211 -14.12 4.00 14.39
N ILE A 212 -14.22 2.68 14.27
CA ILE A 212 -13.35 1.84 13.44
C ILE A 212 -14.24 0.98 12.55
N ARG A 213 -14.16 1.20 11.23
CA ARG A 213 -14.98 0.49 10.24
C ARG A 213 -16.48 0.59 10.51
N GLY A 214 -16.93 1.76 10.96
CA GLY A 214 -18.33 2.05 11.30
C GLY A 214 -18.81 1.45 12.62
N VAL A 215 -17.91 0.95 13.48
CA VAL A 215 -18.23 0.44 14.82
C VAL A 215 -17.45 1.23 15.87
N GLY A 216 -18.12 1.62 16.95
CA GLY A 216 -17.53 2.34 18.08
C GLY A 216 -18.23 3.66 18.37
N GLU A 217 -17.58 4.49 19.18
CA GLU A 217 -18.09 5.78 19.62
C GLU A 217 -17.48 6.95 18.81
N THR A 218 -17.99 8.16 19.04
CA THR A 218 -17.55 9.39 18.35
C THR A 218 -16.83 10.38 19.27
N LEU A 219 -16.31 9.91 20.41
CA LEU A 219 -15.59 10.75 21.37
C LEU A 219 -14.21 11.18 20.82
N ALA A 220 -13.60 10.35 19.99
CA ALA A 220 -12.33 10.58 19.30
C ALA A 220 -12.52 10.46 17.76
N PRO A 221 -11.51 10.83 16.94
CA PRO A 221 -11.64 10.82 15.49
C PRO A 221 -12.06 9.47 14.89
N ASP A 222 -12.88 9.50 13.83
CA ASP A 222 -13.21 8.31 13.05
C ASP A 222 -11.98 7.81 12.28
N LEU A 223 -11.60 6.57 12.54
CA LEU A 223 -10.44 5.89 11.95
C LEU A 223 -10.80 5.07 10.71
N THR A 224 -12.09 4.95 10.36
CA THR A 224 -12.58 4.07 9.27
C THR A 224 -11.86 4.25 7.94
N GLU A 225 -11.46 5.48 7.64
CA GLU A 225 -10.72 5.84 6.43
C GLU A 225 -9.42 6.57 6.75
N PHE A 226 -8.82 6.28 7.90
CA PHE A 226 -7.62 6.99 8.38
C PHE A 226 -6.50 7.01 7.33
N GLY A 227 -6.21 5.85 6.75
CA GLY A 227 -5.17 5.67 5.74
C GLY A 227 -5.57 6.05 4.31
N SER A 228 -6.80 6.52 4.07
CA SER A 228 -7.20 7.04 2.75
C SER A 228 -6.62 8.42 2.45
N ARG A 229 -6.15 9.14 3.48
CA ARG A 229 -5.58 10.48 3.34
C ARG A 229 -4.27 10.44 2.58
N THR A 230 -4.06 11.42 1.71
CA THR A 230 -2.74 11.62 1.09
C THR A 230 -1.77 12.24 2.08
N GLU A 231 -0.46 12.13 1.85
CA GLU A 231 0.54 12.81 2.71
C GLU A 231 0.30 14.31 2.78
N HIS A 232 -0.12 14.94 1.66
CA HIS A 232 -0.43 16.36 1.62
C HIS A 232 -1.68 16.70 2.45
N GLU A 233 -2.76 15.92 2.33
CA GLU A 233 -3.96 16.10 3.16
C GLU A 233 -3.66 15.90 4.65
N PHE A 234 -2.75 14.96 4.96
CA PHE A 234 -2.32 14.69 6.33
C PHE A 234 -1.54 15.88 6.91
N GLU A 235 -0.56 16.41 6.19
CA GLU A 235 0.23 17.58 6.58
C GLU A 235 -0.64 18.83 6.81
N LEU A 236 -1.70 19.01 6.03
CA LEU A 236 -2.65 20.12 6.20
C LEU A 236 -3.54 20.00 7.43
N SER A 237 -3.74 18.78 7.95
CA SER A 237 -4.68 18.50 9.04
C SER A 237 -4.01 18.14 10.36
N HIS A 238 -2.70 17.85 10.38
CA HIS A 238 -1.97 17.41 11.56
C HIS A 238 -0.73 18.27 11.79
N ASP A 239 -0.48 18.64 13.05
CA ASP A 239 0.77 19.27 13.42
C ASP A 239 1.91 18.23 13.47
N LEU A 240 2.84 18.34 12.51
CA LEU A 240 4.03 17.49 12.42
C LEU A 240 5.25 18.09 13.14
N SER A 241 5.10 19.21 13.85
CA SER A 241 6.21 19.91 14.54
C SER A 241 6.81 19.09 15.68
N HIS A 242 6.01 18.21 16.28
CA HIS A 242 6.40 17.35 17.40
C HIS A 242 6.92 15.96 16.98
N VAL A 243 6.93 15.68 15.68
CA VAL A 243 7.43 14.41 15.12
C VAL A 243 8.94 14.47 14.98
N ASP A 244 9.63 13.52 15.59
CA ASP A 244 11.07 13.35 15.42
C ASP A 244 11.38 12.68 14.07
N GLY A 245 12.43 13.15 13.38
CA GLY A 245 12.88 12.55 12.12
C GLY A 245 12.06 12.99 10.90
N GLU A 246 11.67 12.03 10.06
CA GLU A 246 10.89 12.32 8.85
C GLU A 246 9.45 12.71 9.20
N LYS A 247 9.02 13.87 8.72
CA LYS A 247 7.67 14.41 8.94
C LYS A 247 6.72 13.87 7.87
N ASN A 248 6.04 12.78 8.18
CA ASN A 248 5.06 12.14 7.31
C ASN A 248 3.99 11.44 8.16
N MET A 249 2.91 10.97 7.51
CA MET A 249 1.79 10.30 8.16
C MET A 249 2.24 9.07 8.97
N HIS A 250 3.19 8.30 8.45
CA HIS A 250 3.70 7.10 9.11
C HIS A 250 4.39 7.40 10.44
N SER A 251 5.37 8.31 10.42
CA SER A 251 6.14 8.72 11.59
C SER A 251 5.26 9.37 12.65
N TRP A 252 4.30 10.22 12.23
CA TRP A 252 3.34 10.82 13.15
C TRP A 252 2.51 9.76 13.84
N THR A 253 1.93 8.83 13.07
CA THR A 253 1.04 7.79 13.61
C THR A 253 1.77 6.86 14.58
N TYR A 254 2.98 6.42 14.21
CA TYR A 254 3.82 5.59 15.06
C TYR A 254 4.19 6.28 16.37
N GLN A 255 4.65 7.53 16.30
CA GLN A 255 5.01 8.28 17.51
C GLN A 255 3.80 8.66 18.35
N HIS A 256 2.62 8.85 17.72
CA HIS A 256 1.38 9.12 18.44
C HIS A 256 0.96 7.92 19.29
N PHE A 257 1.10 6.69 18.78
CA PHE A 257 0.86 5.49 19.59
C PHE A 257 1.87 5.33 20.75
N LEU A 258 3.11 5.79 20.58
CA LEU A 258 4.12 5.72 21.65
C LEU A 258 3.92 6.78 22.74
N ASN A 259 3.52 8.00 22.35
CA ASN A 259 3.29 9.09 23.29
C ASN A 259 2.31 10.12 22.68
N PRO A 260 0.99 9.92 22.85
CA PRO A 260 0.00 10.77 22.20
C PRO A 260 0.07 12.22 22.73
N GLN A 261 0.35 12.42 24.02
CA GLN A 261 0.48 13.76 24.61
C GLN A 261 1.66 14.56 24.05
N LYS A 262 2.77 13.90 23.70
CA LYS A 262 3.90 14.57 23.04
C LYS A 262 3.53 15.01 21.63
N ILE A 263 2.84 14.15 20.88
CA ILE A 263 2.55 14.38 19.46
C ILE A 263 1.34 15.30 19.26
N THR A 264 0.40 15.32 20.20
CA THR A 264 -0.79 16.15 20.15
C THR A 264 -1.01 16.84 21.51
N PRO A 265 -0.10 17.77 21.90
CA PRO A 265 -0.15 18.44 23.19
C PRO A 265 -1.23 19.52 23.30
N GLY A 266 -1.95 19.79 22.21
CA GLY A 266 -2.83 20.96 22.09
C GLY A 266 -2.04 22.23 21.78
N ALA A 267 -2.74 23.33 21.55
CA ALA A 267 -2.15 24.62 21.24
C ALA A 267 -2.98 25.76 21.87
N PRO A 268 -2.33 26.81 22.42
CA PRO A 268 -3.05 27.97 22.89
C PRO A 268 -3.72 28.72 21.72
N ALA A 269 -4.74 29.51 22.02
CA ALA A 269 -5.35 30.38 21.02
C ALA A 269 -4.32 31.40 20.49
N THR A 270 -4.35 31.64 19.18
CA THR A 270 -3.58 32.71 18.53
C THR A 270 -4.51 33.85 18.11
N ALA A 271 -3.95 34.92 17.55
CA ALA A 271 -4.76 36.01 16.99
C ALA A 271 -5.70 35.56 15.86
N THR A 272 -5.41 34.43 15.20
CA THR A 272 -6.14 33.94 14.02
C THR A 272 -6.72 32.54 14.19
N THR A 273 -6.44 31.82 15.28
CA THR A 273 -6.90 30.44 15.50
C THR A 273 -7.37 30.23 16.96
N PRO A 274 -8.50 29.52 17.19
CA PRO A 274 -8.90 29.10 18.53
C PRO A 274 -7.86 28.20 19.21
N ALA A 275 -7.98 28.05 20.53
CA ALA A 275 -7.21 27.06 21.26
C ALA A 275 -7.60 25.64 20.81
N VAL A 276 -6.62 24.75 20.76
CA VAL A 276 -6.80 23.32 20.50
C VAL A 276 -6.49 22.59 21.80
N GLU A 277 -7.45 21.84 22.32
CA GLU A 277 -7.24 21.05 23.53
C GLU A 277 -6.24 19.90 23.27
N PRO A 278 -5.48 19.48 24.30
CA PRO A 278 -4.61 18.30 24.21
C PRO A 278 -5.40 17.04 23.87
N THR A 279 -4.73 16.04 23.32
CA THR A 279 -5.37 14.74 23.07
C THR A 279 -5.86 14.09 24.37
N ILE A 280 -7.09 13.57 24.31
CA ILE A 280 -7.69 12.76 25.38
C ILE A 280 -7.26 11.29 25.32
N MET A 281 -6.55 10.87 24.26
CA MET A 281 -6.08 9.49 24.10
C MET A 281 -5.08 9.18 25.22
N PRO A 282 -5.34 8.18 26.09
CA PRO A 282 -4.39 7.79 27.12
C PRO A 282 -3.07 7.31 26.50
N ASN A 283 -1.97 7.48 27.24
CA ASN A 283 -0.77 6.74 26.91
C ASN A 283 -0.94 5.31 27.41
N PHE A 284 -0.94 4.35 26.48
CA PHE A 284 -1.07 2.91 26.78
C PHE A 284 0.28 2.23 27.02
N ASP A 285 1.39 2.98 26.92
CA ASP A 285 2.76 2.48 27.08
C ASP A 285 3.07 1.28 26.14
N PHE A 286 2.55 1.33 24.92
CA PHE A 286 2.76 0.29 23.90
C PHE A 286 4.25 0.04 23.65
N ALA A 287 4.61 -1.24 23.52
CA ALA A 287 5.93 -1.59 23.02
C ALA A 287 6.11 -1.07 21.58
N PRO A 288 7.35 -0.78 21.14
CA PRO A 288 7.62 -0.33 19.76
C PRO A 288 7.00 -1.22 18.67
N GLU A 289 6.98 -2.53 18.89
CA GLU A 289 6.37 -3.49 17.96
C GLU A 289 4.83 -3.37 17.92
N GLU A 290 4.19 -3.17 19.06
CA GLU A 290 2.74 -2.97 19.15
C GLU A 290 2.32 -1.63 18.51
N ALA A 291 3.06 -0.55 18.79
CA ALA A 291 2.84 0.75 18.16
C ALA A 291 3.01 0.67 16.64
N HIS A 292 4.02 -0.07 16.16
CA HIS A 292 4.22 -0.31 14.73
C HIS A 292 3.07 -1.13 14.12
N ALA A 293 2.64 -2.21 14.78
CA ALA A 293 1.51 -3.02 14.37
C ALA A 293 0.22 -2.19 14.28
N LEU A 294 -0.09 -1.40 15.30
CA LEU A 294 -1.23 -0.48 15.31
C LEU A 294 -1.14 0.52 14.16
N THR A 295 0.04 1.07 13.90
CA THR A 295 0.29 1.99 12.77
C THR A 295 0.00 1.31 11.42
N VAL A 296 0.48 0.08 11.22
CA VAL A 296 0.15 -0.74 10.03
C VAL A 296 -1.36 -0.92 9.88
N TYR A 297 -2.07 -1.17 10.99
CA TYR A 297 -3.51 -1.38 11.00
C TYR A 297 -4.28 -0.13 10.61
N VAL A 298 -4.06 1.01 11.28
CA VAL A 298 -4.83 2.24 10.99
C VAL A 298 -4.48 2.83 9.63
N ILE A 299 -3.23 2.73 9.16
CA ILE A 299 -2.87 3.15 7.80
C ILE A 299 -3.46 2.20 6.75
N GLY A 300 -3.76 0.96 7.12
CA GLY A 300 -4.48 0.03 6.25
C GLY A 300 -5.99 0.30 6.17
N LEU A 301 -6.56 1.09 7.08
CA LEU A 301 -7.96 1.51 7.03
C LEU A 301 -8.17 2.51 5.90
N LYS A 302 -8.30 1.98 4.69
CA LYS A 302 -8.54 2.72 3.44
C LYS A 302 -9.92 2.43 2.89
N GLU A 303 -10.44 3.38 2.13
CA GLU A 303 -11.70 3.26 1.40
C GLU A 303 -11.68 2.01 0.51
N ASP A 304 -12.77 1.24 0.54
CA ASP A 304 -12.86 0.00 -0.23
C ASP A 304 -13.15 0.26 -1.71
N LYS A 305 -12.08 0.39 -2.51
CA LYS A 305 -12.15 0.58 -3.97
C LYS A 305 -11.94 -0.71 -4.76
N ILE A 306 -11.71 -1.84 -4.09
CA ILE A 306 -11.30 -3.07 -4.76
C ILE A 306 -12.53 -3.92 -5.13
N PRO A 307 -12.74 -4.25 -6.42
CA PRO A 307 -13.87 -5.06 -6.82
C PRO A 307 -13.88 -6.43 -6.13
N GLY A 308 -15.06 -6.92 -5.78
CA GLY A 308 -15.25 -8.18 -5.03
C GLY A 308 -14.66 -9.45 -5.66
N LYS A 309 -14.25 -9.41 -6.94
CA LYS A 309 -13.54 -10.51 -7.62
C LYS A 309 -12.05 -10.62 -7.22
N TYR A 310 -11.47 -9.53 -6.71
CA TYR A 310 -10.09 -9.50 -6.18
C TYR A 310 -10.06 -9.66 -4.65
N LYS A 311 -11.23 -9.60 -4.00
CA LYS A 311 -11.35 -9.87 -2.57
C LYS A 311 -11.13 -11.35 -2.30
N TYR A 312 -10.34 -11.64 -1.28
CA TYR A 312 -10.18 -12.99 -0.79
C TYR A 312 -11.53 -13.53 -0.32
N LYS A 313 -11.83 -14.76 -0.73
CA LYS A 313 -12.98 -15.51 -0.26
C LYS A 313 -12.43 -16.77 0.40
N PRO A 314 -12.66 -16.99 1.70
CA PRO A 314 -12.24 -18.23 2.31
C PRO A 314 -12.88 -19.38 1.54
N LYS A 315 -12.10 -20.44 1.29
CA LYS A 315 -12.68 -21.69 0.79
C LYS A 315 -13.74 -22.09 1.81
N ALA A 316 -14.99 -22.18 1.38
CA ALA A 316 -16.05 -22.64 2.25
C ALA A 316 -15.64 -24.02 2.78
N GLU A 317 -15.38 -24.11 4.08
CA GLU A 317 -15.38 -25.42 4.71
C GLU A 317 -16.74 -26.03 4.39
N PRO A 318 -16.79 -27.29 3.91
CA PRO A 318 -18.06 -27.93 3.66
C PRO A 318 -18.81 -27.90 4.99
N LYS A 319 -19.86 -27.05 5.07
CA LYS A 319 -20.71 -27.01 6.25
C LYS A 319 -21.12 -28.46 6.51
N PRO A 320 -20.87 -29.02 7.70
CA PRO A 320 -21.34 -30.37 8.00
C PRO A 320 -22.83 -30.37 7.64
N LYS A 321 -23.23 -31.28 6.74
CA LYS A 321 -24.64 -31.39 6.34
C LYS A 321 -25.45 -31.43 7.63
N ALA A 322 -26.50 -30.63 7.76
CA ALA A 322 -27.27 -30.50 9.01
C ALA A 322 -27.68 -31.84 9.63
N ILE A 323 -27.83 -32.88 8.79
CA ILE A 323 -28.05 -34.28 9.16
C ILE A 323 -26.95 -34.85 10.09
N ALA A 324 -25.67 -34.51 9.86
CA ALA A 324 -24.54 -34.98 10.66
C ALA A 324 -24.58 -34.43 12.10
N ARG A 325 -25.09 -33.21 12.31
CA ARG A 325 -25.20 -32.61 13.65
C ARG A 325 -26.29 -33.25 14.54
N PHE A 326 -27.26 -33.96 13.96
CA PHE A 326 -28.31 -34.64 14.73
C PHE A 326 -28.05 -36.15 14.87
N GLN A 327 -27.38 -36.78 13.90
CA GLN A 327 -26.92 -38.17 14.03
C GLN A 327 -25.89 -38.38 15.15
N GLU A 328 -25.21 -37.32 15.57
CA GLU A 328 -24.36 -37.35 16.78
C GLU A 328 -25.15 -37.23 18.09
N ALA A 329 -26.40 -36.76 18.05
CA ALA A 329 -27.21 -36.49 19.25
C ALA A 329 -28.21 -37.59 19.61
N ILE A 330 -28.60 -38.43 18.64
CA ILE A 330 -29.48 -39.59 18.85
C ILE A 330 -28.95 -40.75 18.01
N SER A 331 -28.68 -41.90 18.65
CA SER A 331 -28.21 -43.08 17.94
C SER A 331 -29.29 -43.62 16.98
N HIS A 332 -28.89 -44.33 15.91
CA HIS A 332 -29.86 -44.90 14.95
C HIS A 332 -30.90 -45.81 15.65
N GLU A 333 -30.48 -46.50 16.70
CA GLU A 333 -31.33 -47.40 17.49
C GLU A 333 -32.34 -46.66 18.37
N GLU A 334 -32.00 -45.45 18.83
CA GLU A 334 -32.94 -44.58 19.57
C GLU A 334 -33.94 -43.91 18.62
N PHE A 335 -33.53 -43.56 17.41
CA PHE A 335 -34.42 -42.99 16.40
C PHE A 335 -35.54 -43.97 16.00
N GLU A 336 -35.21 -45.25 15.78
CA GLU A 336 -36.20 -46.28 15.43
C GLU A 336 -37.23 -46.54 16.55
N LYS A 337 -36.88 -46.24 17.80
CA LYS A 337 -37.77 -46.39 18.97
C LYS A 337 -38.75 -45.22 19.14
N LEU A 338 -38.57 -44.12 18.41
CA LEU A 338 -39.47 -42.97 18.47
C LEU A 338 -40.82 -43.28 17.80
N PRO A 339 -41.94 -42.68 18.26
CA PRO A 339 -43.20 -42.72 17.54
C PRO A 339 -43.05 -42.18 16.11
N PHE A 340 -43.77 -42.76 15.14
CA PHE A 340 -43.65 -42.41 13.71
C PHE A 340 -43.79 -40.90 13.42
N GLY A 341 -44.65 -40.19 14.16
CA GLY A 341 -44.79 -38.74 14.03
C GLY A 341 -43.54 -37.95 14.45
N GLU A 342 -42.82 -38.42 15.48
CA GLU A 342 -41.57 -37.81 15.93
C GLU A 342 -40.42 -38.15 14.98
N GLN A 343 -40.41 -39.37 14.41
CA GLN A 343 -39.48 -39.74 13.35
C GLN A 343 -39.62 -38.81 12.13
N ILE A 344 -40.85 -38.52 11.70
CA ILE A 344 -41.13 -37.57 10.61
C ILE A 344 -40.68 -36.16 10.98
N PHE A 345 -41.02 -35.69 12.18
CA PHE A 345 -40.66 -34.34 12.66
C PHE A 345 -39.15 -34.09 12.61
N ILE A 346 -38.37 -35.13 12.93
CA ILE A 346 -36.91 -35.10 12.88
C ILE A 346 -36.40 -35.26 11.44
N HIS A 347 -36.90 -36.26 10.70
CA HIS A 347 -36.46 -36.56 9.33
C HIS A 347 -36.60 -35.38 8.37
N TYR A 348 -37.71 -34.63 8.49
CA TYR A 348 -37.98 -33.45 7.67
C TYR A 348 -37.46 -32.14 8.29
N ASN A 349 -36.67 -32.21 9.37
CA ASN A 349 -36.04 -31.08 10.05
C ASN A 349 -37.03 -30.00 10.54
N CYS A 350 -38.26 -30.39 10.89
CA CYS A 350 -39.26 -29.47 11.40
C CYS A 350 -38.83 -28.83 12.74
N TRP A 351 -37.99 -29.54 13.50
CA TRP A 351 -37.40 -29.09 14.77
C TRP A 351 -36.55 -27.81 14.65
N TYR A 352 -36.12 -27.45 13.45
CA TYR A 352 -35.29 -26.26 13.24
C TYR A 352 -36.03 -24.96 13.57
N CYS A 353 -37.36 -24.99 13.44
CA CYS A 353 -38.23 -23.85 13.74
C CYS A 353 -39.35 -24.19 14.71
N HIS A 354 -39.60 -25.48 14.96
CA HIS A 354 -40.72 -25.94 15.76
C HIS A 354 -40.30 -26.80 16.95
N THR A 355 -41.12 -26.80 18.00
CA THR A 355 -41.00 -27.71 19.14
C THR A 355 -42.15 -28.72 19.15
N LEU A 356 -41.84 -30.00 19.40
CA LEU A 356 -42.86 -31.04 19.56
C LEU A 356 -43.75 -30.69 20.76
N LYS A 357 -45.02 -30.39 20.50
CA LYS A 357 -46.04 -29.93 21.48
C LYS A 357 -45.85 -28.49 22.02
N GLY A 358 -45.09 -27.63 21.34
CA GLY A 358 -45.02 -26.19 21.67
C GLY A 358 -45.83 -25.30 20.72
N ARG A 359 -45.84 -23.98 20.96
CA ARG A 359 -46.59 -22.97 20.16
C ARG A 359 -45.75 -22.31 19.06
N GLY A 360 -44.73 -23.01 18.57
CA GLY A 360 -43.57 -22.43 17.90
C GLY A 360 -42.36 -23.13 18.45
#